data_AF-A0A3D5M1S3-F1
#
_entry.id   AF-A0A3D5M1S3-F1
#
_cell.length_a   1.000
_cell.length_b   1.000
_cell.length_c   1.000
_cell.angle_alpha   90.00
_cell.angle_beta   90.00
_cell.angle_gamma   90.00
#
_symmetry.space_group_name_H-M   'P 1'
#
loop_
_entity.id
_entity.type
_entity.pdbx_description
1 polymer ?
#
loop_
_entity_poly.entity_id
_entity_poly.type
_entity_poly.pdbx_seq_one_letter_code
_entity_poly.pdbx_strand_id
1 'polypeptide(L)' 'MSNPEVSDIRVVLRDGQLALPDRVVNADMVLEGAVIVGLAPVGTANGDEVWDLGGRRVTPGFIDTHI' A
#
# COMPACT_ATOMS: atom_id res chain seq x y z
N MET A 1 -23.09 -16.10 -0.37
CA MET A 1 -22.30 -17.07 0.41
C MET A 1 -20.92 -16.47 0.58
N SER A 2 -20.56 -16.08 1.81
CA SER A 2 -19.25 -15.53 2.12
C SER A 2 -18.28 -16.69 2.33
N ASN A 3 -17.16 -16.71 1.61
CA ASN A 3 -16.15 -17.75 1.78
C ASN A 3 -15.42 -17.48 3.12
N PRO A 4 -15.41 -18.43 4.08
CA PRO A 4 -14.59 -18.32 5.27
C PRO A 4 -13.13 -18.66 4.90
N GLU A 5 -12.15 -18.13 5.64
CA GLU A 5 -10.72 -18.51 5.55
C GLU A 5 -9.85 -17.88 4.45
N VAL A 6 -9.97 -16.57 4.19
CA VAL A 6 -8.75 -15.75 3.97
C VAL A 6 -8.94 -14.50 4.81
N SER A 7 -8.37 -14.49 6.01
CA SER A 7 -8.03 -13.22 6.66
C SER A 7 -7.04 -12.56 5.72
N ASP A 8 -7.50 -11.61 4.90
CA ASP A 8 -6.63 -10.91 3.97
C ASP A 8 -5.55 -10.21 4.78
N ILE A 9 -4.32 -10.75 4.71
CA ILE A 9 -3.16 -10.26 5.47
C ILE A 9 -3.07 -8.75 5.26
N ARG A 10 -3.03 -8.02 6.37
CA ARG A 10 -2.93 -6.57 6.36
C ARG A 10 -1.47 -6.16 6.32
N VAL A 11 -0.99 -5.71 5.16
CA VAL A 11 0.39 -5.24 4.98
C VAL A 11 0.42 -3.72 5.04
N VAL A 12 1.35 -3.17 5.82
CA VAL A 12 1.63 -1.73 5.87
C VAL A 12 2.97 -1.45 5.21
N LEU A 13 2.95 -0.69 4.12
CA LEU A 13 4.12 -0.06 3.54
C LEU A 13 4.35 1.26 4.28
N ARG A 14 5.27 1.27 5.25
CA ARG A 14 5.50 2.39 6.15
C ARG A 14 6.49 3.40 5.55
N ASP A 15 6.23 4.68 5.79
CA ASP A 15 7.11 5.80 5.41
C ASP A 15 7.47 5.81 3.91
N GLY A 16 6.46 5.60 3.05
CA GLY A 16 6.62 5.61 1.60
C GLY A 16 6.43 7.00 1.00
N GLN A 17 7.23 7.32 -0.03
CA GLN A 17 6.95 8.43 -0.95
C GLN A 17 6.01 7.94 -2.06
N LEU A 18 4.71 8.12 -1.86
CA LEU A 18 3.68 7.57 -2.74
C LEU A 18 3.42 8.53 -3.91
N ALA A 19 3.67 8.05 -5.14
CA ALA A 19 3.32 8.76 -6.35
C ALA A 19 1.85 8.51 -6.69
N LEU A 20 1.00 9.50 -6.41
CA LEU A 20 -0.40 9.53 -6.81
C LEU A 20 -0.53 10.20 -8.20
N PRO A 21 -1.69 10.09 -8.86
CA PRO A 21 -1.88 10.69 -10.18
C PRO A 21 -1.63 12.20 -10.23
N ASP A 22 -1.90 12.92 -9.15
CA ASP A 22 -1.84 14.38 -9.07
C ASP A 22 -0.67 14.94 -8.24
N ARG A 23 -0.03 14.11 -7.40
CA ARG A 23 0.97 14.57 -6.43
C ARG A 23 1.84 13.44 -5.88
N VAL A 24 2.92 13.81 -5.18
CA VAL A 24 3.70 12.90 -4.34
C VAL A 24 3.46 13.23 -2.87
N VAL A 25 3.20 12.22 -2.05
CA VAL A 25 2.95 12.37 -0.61
C VAL A 25 3.79 11.39 0.20
N ASN A 26 4.16 11.78 1.43
CA ASN A 26 4.70 10.85 2.42
C ASN A 26 3.55 10.28 3.22
N ALA A 27 3.39 8.96 3.20
CA ALA A 27 2.30 8.27 3.91
C ALA A 27 2.64 6.79 4.15
N ASP A 28 1.90 6.19 5.06
CA ASP A 28 1.80 4.74 5.13
C ASP A 28 0.74 4.28 4.12
N MET A 29 1.04 3.29 3.29
CA MET A 29 0.06 2.63 2.40
C MET A 29 -0.38 1.31 3.01
N VAL A 30 -1.69 1.07 3.06
CA VAL A 30 -2.27 -0.14 3.64
C VAL A 30 -2.83 -1.03 2.53
N LEU A 31 -2.44 -2.30 2.57
CA LEU A 31 -2.96 -3.35 1.72
C LEU A 31 -3.75 -4.35 2.57
N GLU A 32 -4.87 -4.84 2.05
CA GLU A 32 -5.52 -6.06 2.54
C GLU A 32 -5.54 -7.04 1.37
N GLY A 33 -4.76 -8.12 1.49
CA GLY A 33 -4.58 -9.08 0.41
C GLY A 33 -4.05 -8.40 -0.87
N ALA A 34 -4.82 -8.45 -1.94
CA ALA A 34 -4.46 -7.87 -3.24
C ALA A 34 -4.94 -6.43 -3.46
N VAL A 35 -5.53 -5.79 -2.45
CA VAL A 35 -6.23 -4.50 -2.59
C VAL A 35 -5.53 -3.41 -1.77
N ILE A 36 -5.35 -2.23 -2.37
CA ILE A 36 -4.98 -1.01 -1.63
C ILE A 36 -6.23 -0.49 -0.92
N VAL A 37 -6.25 -0.55 0.41
CA VAL A 37 -7.43 -0.16 1.21
C VAL A 37 -7.37 1.26 1.76
N GLY A 38 -6.19 1.88 1.78
CA GLY A 38 -6.08 3.27 2.18
C GLY A 38 -4.66 3.79 2.36
N LEU A 39 -4.60 5.09 2.64
CA LEU A 39 -3.40 5.81 3.03
C LEU A 39 -3.59 6.37 4.43
N ALA A 40 -2.57 6.29 5.26
CA ALA A 40 -2.57 6.84 6.62
C ALA A 40 -1.38 7.80 6.83
N PRO A 41 -1.47 8.72 7.79
CA PRO A 41 -0.30 9.49 8.20
C PRO A 41 0.87 8.59 8.57
N VAL A 42 2.10 9.04 8.29
CA VAL A 42 3.32 8.26 8.53
C VAL A 42 3.41 7.79 9.99
N GLY A 43 3.66 6.51 10.17
CA GLY A 43 3.84 5.88 11.48
C GLY A 43 2.54 5.63 12.25
N THR A 44 1.37 5.82 11.63
CA THR A 44 0.07 5.65 12.31
C THR A 44 -0.65 4.36 11.91
N ALA A 45 -0.26 3.72 10.80
CA ALA A 45 -0.87 2.46 10.39
C ALA A 45 -0.24 1.25 11.10
N ASN A 46 -1.12 0.28 11.40
CA ASN A 46 -0.77 -1.05 11.91
C ASN A 46 -1.30 -2.12 10.95
N GLY A 47 -0.59 -3.24 10.89
CA GLY A 47 -0.92 -4.42 10.10
C GLY A 47 -0.18 -5.64 10.63
N ASP A 48 -0.52 -6.81 10.09
CA ASP A 48 0.11 -8.08 10.42
C ASP A 48 1.57 -8.11 9.96
N GLU A 49 1.86 -7.39 8.87
CA GLU A 49 3.19 -7.23 8.32
C GLU A 49 3.48 -5.73 8.07
N VAL A 50 4.69 -5.31 8.42
CA VAL A 50 5.15 -3.93 8.22
C VAL A 50 6.43 -3.94 7.42
N TRP A 51 6.39 -3.30 6.26
CA TRP A 51 7.56 -3.06 5.41
C TRP A 51 7.98 -1.61 5.58
N ASP A 52 9.08 -1.40 6.28
CA ASP A 52 9.69 -0.08 6.39
C ASP A 52 10.38 0.27 5.07
N LEU A 53 9.88 1.32 4.42
CA LEU A 53 10.41 1.76 3.14
C LEU A 53 11.49 2.84 3.30
N GLY A 54 11.70 3.43 4.48
CA GLY A 54 12.72 4.45 4.73
C GLY A 54 12.75 5.56 3.68
N GLY A 55 11.57 6.10 3.29
CA GLY A 55 11.44 7.16 2.30
C GLY A 55 11.56 6.73 0.82
N ARG A 56 11.59 5.42 0.52
CA ARG A 56 11.56 4.94 -0.88
C ARG A 56 10.28 5.34 -1.60
N ARG A 57 10.38 5.48 -2.91
CA ARG A 57 9.23 5.81 -3.77
C ARG A 57 8.43 4.57 -4.13
N VAL A 58 7.11 4.69 -4.00
CA VAL A 58 6.12 3.71 -4.46
C VAL A 58 5.36 4.31 -5.62
N THR A 59 5.32 3.61 -6.75
CA THR A 59 4.57 4.01 -7.94
C THR A 59 3.53 2.94 -8.27
N PRO A 60 2.45 3.28 -9.00
CA PRO A 60 1.65 2.27 -9.68
C PRO A 60 2.55 1.41 -10.58
N GLY A 61 2.15 0.15 -10.78
CA GLY A 61 2.74 -0.67 -11.82
C GLY A 61 2.52 -0.04 -13.20
N PHE A 62 3.52 -0.10 -14.07
CA PHE A 62 3.39 0.42 -15.43
C PHE A 62 2.49 -0.48 -16.27
N ILE A 63 1.63 0.15 -17.08
CA ILE A 63 0.79 -0.53 -18.05
C ILE A 63 1.38 -0.26 -19.43
N ASP A 64 1.90 -1.31 -20.07
CA ASP A 64 2.25 -1.27 -21.48
C ASP A 64 1.04 -1.68 -22.32
N THR A 65 0.55 -0.76 -23.14
CA THR A 65 -0.62 -0.99 -23.99
C THR A 65 -0.26 -1.54 -25.36
N HIS A 66 1.03 -1.66 -25.69
CA HIS A 66 1.48 -2.04 -27.01
C HIS A 66 2.74 -2.92 -26.96
N ILE A 67 2.47 -4.21 -26.79
CA ILE A 67 3.47 -5.28 -26.72
C ILE A 67 3.78 -5.85 -28.11
#